data_AF-A0A1F6XSV4-F1
#
_entry.id   AF-A0A1F6XSV4-F1
#
_cell.length_a   1.000
_cell.length_b   1.000
_cell.length_c   1.000
_cell.angle_alpha   90.00
_cell.angle_beta   90.00
_cell.angle_gamma   90.00
#
_symmetry.space_group_name_H-M   'P 1'
#
loop_
_entity.id
_entity.type
_entity.pdbx_description
1 polymer ?
#
loop_
_entity_poly.entity_id
_entity_poly.type
_entity_poly.pdbx_seq_one_letter_code
_entity_poly.pdbx_strand_id
1 'polypeptide(L)'
;MNKIKEKENKTLESLKGKFNYKNRLAAPRLIKAVISVSTGSAVKKDPKRNDLVTDRIGKISGQKPALRAAKKSIAGFKIRQGDP
;
A
#
# COMPACT_ATOMS: atom_id res chain seq x y z
N MET A 1 -14.06 -20.00 8.51
CA MET A 1 -13.62 -18.95 7.57
C MET A 1 -12.36 -19.44 6.87
N ASN A 2 -12.42 -19.78 5.57
CA ASN A 2 -11.26 -20.36 4.87
C ASN A 2 -10.12 -19.35 4.80
N LYS A 3 -8.88 -19.81 5.05
CA LYS A 3 -7.70 -18.94 5.05
C LYS A 3 -7.45 -18.40 3.64
N ILE A 4 -6.94 -17.17 3.52
CA ILE A 4 -6.65 -16.54 2.21
C ILE A 4 -5.73 -17.43 1.35
N LYS A 5 -4.74 -18.09 1.97
CA LYS A 5 -3.84 -19.04 1.31
C LYS A 5 -4.57 -20.22 0.65
N GLU A 6 -5.62 -20.74 1.27
CA GLU A 6 -6.40 -21.85 0.71
C GLU A 6 -7.24 -21.38 -0.50
N LYS A 7 -7.75 -20.15 -0.45
CA LYS A 7 -8.46 -19.54 -1.58
C LYS A 7 -7.52 -19.27 -2.75
N GLU A 8 -6.31 -18.79 -2.47
CA GLU A 8 -5.28 -18.55 -3.49
C GLU A 8 -4.92 -19.84 -4.24
N ASN A 9 -4.65 -20.93 -3.52
CA ASN A 9 -4.32 -22.23 -4.13
C ASN A 9 -5.43 -22.75 -5.07
N LYS A 10 -6.70 -22.66 -4.65
CA LYS A 10 -7.85 -23.05 -5.48
C LYS A 10 -7.98 -22.18 -6.73
N THR A 11 -7.64 -20.89 -6.59
CA THR A 11 -7.73 -19.93 -7.69
C THR A 11 -6.67 -20.20 -8.75
N LEU A 12 -5.45 -20.61 -8.37
CA LEU A 12 -4.39 -20.97 -9.32
C LEU A 12 -4.82 -22.12 -10.25
N GLU A 13 -5.50 -23.13 -9.72
CA GLU A 13 -6.03 -24.26 -10.52
C GLU A 13 -7.18 -23.82 -11.43
N SER A 14 -8.10 -22.99 -10.92
CA SER A 14 -9.20 -22.44 -11.72
C SER A 14 -8.70 -21.55 -12.87
N LEU A 15 -7.70 -20.71 -12.61
CA LEU A 15 -7.09 -19.83 -13.62
C LEU A 15 -6.31 -20.62 -14.67
N LYS A 16 -5.65 -21.73 -14.29
CA LYS A 16 -4.97 -22.61 -15.25
C LYS A 16 -5.94 -23.14 -16.29
N GLY A 17 -7.12 -23.63 -15.87
CA GLY A 17 -8.14 -24.14 -16.78
C GLY A 17 -8.81 -23.05 -17.62
N LYS A 18 -9.09 -21.87 -17.03
CA LYS A 18 -9.74 -20.77 -17.75
C LYS A 18 -8.86 -20.10 -18.80
N PHE A 19 -7.56 -20.01 -18.55
CA PHE A 19 -6.61 -19.28 -19.40
C PHE A 19 -5.60 -20.20 -20.10
N ASN A 20 -5.80 -21.53 -20.05
CA ASN A 20 -4.96 -22.55 -20.68
C ASN A 20 -3.45 -22.41 -20.40
N TYR A 21 -3.09 -22.06 -19.15
CA TYR A 21 -1.68 -22.01 -18.75
C TYR A 21 -1.07 -23.42 -18.73
N LYS A 22 0.06 -23.61 -19.42
CA LYS A 22 0.80 -24.90 -19.41
C LYS A 22 1.33 -25.25 -18.01
N ASN A 23 1.83 -24.24 -17.29
CA ASN A 23 2.41 -24.38 -15.96
C ASN A 23 1.53 -23.73 -14.89
N ARG A 24 1.32 -24.41 -13.77
CA ARG A 24 0.60 -23.86 -12.60
C ARG A 24 1.26 -22.59 -12.05
N LEU A 25 2.59 -22.52 -12.11
CA LEU A 25 3.35 -21.35 -11.63
C LEU A 25 3.22 -20.12 -12.54
N ALA A 26 2.67 -20.27 -13.75
CA ALA A 26 2.43 -19.14 -14.65
C ALA A 26 1.14 -18.40 -14.31
N ALA A 27 0.25 -18.97 -13.48
CA ALA A 27 -0.95 -18.29 -13.05
C ALA A 27 -0.61 -17.09 -12.13
N PRO A 28 -1.32 -15.95 -12.28
CA PRO A 28 -1.04 -14.76 -11.49
C PRO A 28 -1.32 -14.97 -10.00
N ARG A 29 -0.48 -14.36 -9.15
CA ARG A 29 -0.57 -14.42 -7.69
C ARG A 29 -0.37 -13.05 -7.06
N LEU A 30 -0.85 -12.87 -5.83
CA LEU A 30 -0.65 -11.63 -5.09
C LEU A 30 0.77 -11.61 -4.50
N ILE A 31 1.56 -10.61 -4.89
CA ILE A 31 2.94 -10.45 -4.39
C ILE A 31 2.97 -9.57 -3.14
N LYS A 32 2.34 -8.40 -3.20
CA LYS A 32 2.24 -7.46 -2.08
C LYS A 32 1.07 -6.51 -2.25
N ALA A 33 0.53 -6.04 -1.13
CA ALA A 33 -0.36 -4.90 -1.06
C ALA A 33 0.40 -3.74 -0.39
N VAL A 34 0.41 -2.56 -1.02
CA VAL A 34 1.05 -1.36 -0.47
C VAL A 34 -0.04 -0.37 -0.09
N ILE A 35 -0.07 0.03 1.19
CA ILE A 35 -0.99 1.04 1.69
C ILE A 35 -0.23 2.36 1.73
N SER A 36 -0.76 3.38 1.07
CA SER A 36 -0.17 4.72 1.02
C SER A 36 -1.24 5.76 1.31
N VAL A 37 -0.90 6.73 2.16
CA VAL A 37 -1.78 7.85 2.50
C VAL A 37 -1.05 9.15 2.22
N SER A 38 -1.73 10.07 1.55
CA SER A 38 -1.21 11.41 1.28
C SER A 38 -1.88 12.40 2.24
N THR A 39 -1.09 13.07 3.08
CA THR A 39 -1.57 14.10 4.00
C THR A 39 -1.49 15.52 3.41
N GLY A 40 -0.78 15.69 2.28
CA GLY A 40 -0.77 16.90 1.47
C GLY A 40 -0.39 18.17 2.24
N SER A 41 -0.92 19.33 1.83
CA SER A 41 -0.64 20.61 2.50
C SER A 41 -1.23 20.71 3.91
N ALA A 42 -2.00 19.72 4.38
CA ALA A 42 -2.56 19.72 5.73
C ALA A 42 -1.48 19.53 6.81
N VAL A 43 -0.34 18.92 6.46
CA VAL A 43 0.82 18.76 7.35
C VAL A 43 1.43 20.11 7.74
N LYS A 44 1.39 21.10 6.83
CA LYS A 44 1.87 22.46 7.11
C LYS A 44 0.94 23.26 8.02
N LYS A 45 -0.34 22.91 8.05
CA LYS A 45 -1.33 23.56 8.92
C LYS A 45 -1.30 22.99 10.33
N ASP A 46 -1.06 21.70 10.46
CA ASP A 46 -1.01 21.00 11.74
C ASP A 46 0.14 19.97 11.75
N PRO A 47 1.24 20.25 12.50
CA PRO A 47 2.37 19.35 12.62
C PRO A 47 1.99 17.96 13.17
N LYS A 48 0.96 17.88 14.02
CA LYS A 48 0.54 16.62 14.67
C LYS A 48 -0.25 15.69 13.75
N ARG A 49 -0.69 16.19 12.59
CA ARG A 49 -1.52 15.44 11.67
C ARG A 49 -0.82 14.23 11.08
N ASN A 50 0.50 14.31 10.84
CA ASN A 50 1.29 13.18 10.37
C ASN A 50 1.38 12.08 11.44
N ASP A 51 1.53 12.44 12.71
CA ASP A 51 1.57 11.47 13.81
C ASP A 51 0.23 10.74 13.96
N LEU A 52 -0.88 11.47 13.88
CA LEU A 52 -2.23 10.89 13.94
C LEU A 52 -2.50 9.91 12.78
N VAL A 53 -2.08 10.26 11.57
CA VAL A 53 -2.27 9.37 10.41
C VAL A 53 -1.35 8.15 10.51
N THR A 54 -0.12 8.34 10.98
CA THR A 54 0.83 7.24 11.19
C THR A 54 0.31 6.26 12.24
N ASP A 55 -0.22 6.74 13.36
CA ASP A 55 -0.81 5.89 14.39
C ASP A 55 -2.02 5.10 13.86
N ARG A 56 -2.92 5.76 13.12
CA ARG A 56 -4.10 5.09 12.53
C ARG A 56 -3.72 4.01 11.52
N ILE A 57 -2.79 4.29 10.62
CA ILE A 57 -2.32 3.29 9.65
C ILE A 57 -1.57 2.18 10.35
N GLY A 58 -0.83 2.49 11.42
CA GLY A 58 -0.22 1.48 12.29
C GLY A 58 -1.26 0.54 12.89
N LYS A 59 -2.36 1.07 13.43
CA LYS A 59 -3.47 0.29 13.99
C LYS A 59 -4.20 -0.55 12.94
N ILE A 60 -4.43 -0.02 11.74
CA ILE A 60 -5.13 -0.73 10.66
C ILE A 60 -4.27 -1.85 10.07
N SER A 61 -3.01 -1.55 9.77
CA SER A 61 -2.10 -2.49 9.10
C SER A 61 -1.38 -3.44 10.06
N GLY A 62 -1.35 -3.12 11.36
CA GLY A 62 -0.55 -3.83 12.36
C GLY A 62 0.96 -3.68 12.16
N GLN A 63 1.40 -2.72 11.34
CA GLN A 63 2.80 -2.51 10.96
C GLN A 63 3.20 -1.06 11.18
N LYS A 64 4.45 -0.82 11.60
CA LYS A 64 4.99 0.53 11.73
C LYS A 64 5.10 1.18 10.34
N PRO A 65 4.36 2.27 10.04
CA PRO A 65 4.40 2.89 8.72
C PRO A 65 5.73 3.62 8.47
N ALA A 66 6.12 3.73 7.20
CA ALA A 66 7.31 4.48 6.79
C ALA A 66 6.92 5.87 6.28
N LEU A 67 7.47 6.92 6.90
CA LEU A 67 7.29 8.31 6.45
C LEU A 67 8.05 8.54 5.13
N ARG A 68 7.46 9.32 4.23
CA ARG A 68 7.99 9.57 2.88
C ARG A 68 8.08 11.06 2.62
N ALA A 69 9.30 11.59 2.70
CA ALA A 69 9.56 12.99 2.43
C ALA A 69 9.41 13.36 0.95
N ALA A 70 9.08 14.62 0.69
CA ALA A 70 8.95 15.21 -0.64
C ALA A 70 10.29 15.20 -1.39
N LYS A 71 10.30 14.61 -2.58
CA LYS A 71 11.51 14.51 -3.43
C LYS A 71 11.87 15.82 -4.14
N LYS A 72 10.88 16.68 -4.40
CA LYS A 72 11.04 17.93 -5.16
C LYS A 72 10.20 19.03 -4.51
N SER A 73 10.67 20.27 -4.61
CA SER A 73 9.91 21.45 -4.23
C SER A 73 8.88 21.79 -5.31
N ILE A 74 7.63 22.04 -4.91
CA ILE A 74 6.54 22.40 -5.83
C ILE A 74 5.76 23.57 -5.23
N ALA A 75 5.89 24.75 -5.85
CA ALA A 75 5.30 26.00 -5.35
C ALA A 75 3.76 25.95 -5.28
N GLY A 76 3.10 25.33 -6.26
CA GLY A 76 1.63 25.20 -6.29
C GLY A 76 1.06 24.45 -5.08
N PHE A 77 1.79 23.47 -4.55
CA PHE A 77 1.40 22.73 -3.34
C PHE A 77 1.98 23.33 -2.05
N LYS A 78 2.78 24.40 -2.19
CA LYS A 78 3.55 25.02 -1.11
C LYS A 78 4.48 24.01 -0.41
N ILE A 79 5.03 23.03 -1.13
CA ILE A 79 5.90 21.96 -0.58
C ILE A 79 7.36 22.25 -0.92
N ARG A 80 8.27 22.00 0.02
CA ARG A 80 9.72 22.04 -0.14
C ARG A 80 10.30 20.62 -0.13
N GLN A 81 11.41 20.41 -0.83
CA GLN A 81 12.15 19.17 -0.77
C GLN A 81 12.53 18.84 0.68
N GLY A 82 12.28 17.60 1.11
CA GLY A 82 12.51 17.15 2.48
C GLY A 82 11.34 17.33 3.44
N ASP A 83 10.26 18.04 3.04
CA ASP A 83 9.03 18.09 3.84
C ASP A 83 8.47 16.66 4.04
N PRO A 84 8.04 16.29 5.27
CA PRO A 84 7.63 14.93 5.63
C PRO A 84 6.27 14.48 5.09
#